data_AF-A0AAV0BE78-F1
#
_entry.id   AF-A0AAV0BE78-F1
#
_cell.length_a   1.000
_cell.length_b   1.000
_cell.length_c   1.000
_cell.angle_alpha   90.00
_cell.angle_beta   90.00
_cell.angle_gamma   90.00
#
_symmetry.space_group_name_H-M   'P 1'
#
loop_
_entity.id
_entity.type
_entity.pdbx_description
1 polymer ?
#
loop_
_entity_poly.entity_id
_entity_poly.type
_entity_poly.pdbx_seq_one_letter_code
_entity_poly.pdbx_strand_id
1 'polypeptide(L)'
;MEVVIEAISVNQNTANFDSQSNTSHTFLGSNNFVWTKPPKDYIRIMLHQLFISPNVESYTKGTDSDSRVIGNSLFSLAMNNLQNRPKEWKNKYLPISFCKEENEAHSIVSTEVQRILKQERNVFKKKILKNILLQDKNPEQPIPRLIELTKFLLEWAAPKGTSYSNKEVKDKFKNIKIQRRFALLRVCAANQHFCNHEAPWPKIDEQLEILKKKKLRLP
;
A
#
# COMPACT_ATOMS: atom_id res chain seq x y z
N MET A 1 3.61 -4.52 22.86
CA MET A 1 2.56 -5.29 22.14
C MET A 1 2.89 -5.21 20.67
N GLU A 2 3.74 -6.13 20.22
CA GLU A 2 4.22 -6.23 18.84
C GLU A 2 3.08 -6.69 17.95
N VAL A 3 2.86 -5.99 16.83
CA VAL A 3 1.91 -6.45 15.82
C VAL A 3 2.69 -7.41 14.93
N VAL A 4 2.63 -8.70 15.28
CA VAL A 4 3.02 -9.79 14.40
C VAL A 4 2.09 -9.73 13.19
N ILE A 5 2.63 -9.42 12.03
CA ILE A 5 1.92 -9.62 10.76
C ILE A 5 1.94 -11.13 10.55
N GLU A 6 0.87 -11.80 10.99
CA GLU A 6 0.70 -13.23 10.75
C GLU A 6 0.78 -13.50 9.24
N ALA A 7 1.70 -14.39 8.87
CA ALA A 7 1.78 -14.94 7.54
C ALA A 7 0.46 -15.67 7.24
N ILE A 8 -0.38 -15.08 6.38
CA ILE A 8 -1.60 -15.74 5.94
C ILE A 8 -1.21 -16.84 4.96
N SER A 9 -1.33 -18.08 5.44
CA SER A 9 -1.40 -19.29 4.62
C SER A 9 -2.56 -19.13 3.62
N VAL A 10 -2.23 -19.06 2.34
CA VAL A 10 -3.23 -19.07 1.28
C VAL A 10 -3.68 -20.52 1.10
N ASN A 11 -4.89 -20.82 1.57
CA ASN A 11 -5.58 -22.07 1.28
C ASN A 11 -5.66 -22.27 -0.24
N GLN A 12 -5.03 -23.34 -0.73
CA GLN A 12 -5.10 -23.78 -2.11
C GLN A 12 -6.49 -24.38 -2.35
N ASN A 13 -7.45 -23.59 -2.82
CA ASN A 13 -8.62 -24.13 -3.49
C ASN A 13 -8.34 -24.17 -4.99
N THR A 14 -8.14 -25.39 -5.46
CA THR A 14 -8.02 -25.84 -6.84
C THR A 14 -9.29 -25.51 -7.61
N ALA A 15 -9.20 -24.48 -8.46
CA ALA A 15 -10.07 -24.38 -9.63
C ALA A 15 -9.28 -24.93 -10.82
N ASN A 16 -9.66 -26.12 -11.26
CA ASN A 16 -9.24 -26.72 -12.52
C ASN A 16 -9.37 -25.68 -13.64
N PHE A 17 -8.26 -25.36 -14.29
CA PHE A 17 -8.26 -24.75 -15.61
C PHE A 17 -7.33 -25.58 -16.48
N ASP A 18 -7.90 -26.03 -17.58
CA ASP A 18 -7.40 -27.06 -18.46
C ASP A 18 -5.99 -26.80 -18.99
N SER A 19 -5.33 -27.92 -19.22
CA SER A 19 -4.02 -28.03 -19.86
C SER A 19 -4.09 -27.54 -21.30
N GLN A 20 -3.17 -26.66 -21.69
CA GLN A 20 -2.31 -26.76 -22.89
C GLN A 20 -1.64 -25.42 -23.21
N SER A 21 -0.33 -25.34 -23.00
CA SER A 21 0.63 -24.86 -24.00
C SER A 21 2.04 -24.95 -23.43
N ASN A 22 2.84 -25.83 -24.04
CA ASN A 22 4.29 -25.90 -23.86
C ASN A 22 4.93 -24.54 -24.14
N THR A 23 5.66 -24.00 -23.17
CA THR A 23 6.74 -23.05 -23.45
C THR A 23 7.92 -23.37 -22.55
N SER A 24 8.98 -23.85 -23.19
CA SER A 24 10.31 -24.07 -22.64
C SER A 24 10.76 -22.86 -21.82
N HIS A 25 11.07 -23.09 -20.54
CA HIS A 25 11.69 -22.09 -19.68
C HIS A 25 13.14 -21.86 -20.11
N THR A 26 13.35 -20.92 -21.03
CA THR A 26 14.69 -20.38 -21.31
C THR A 26 15.15 -19.55 -20.12
N PHE A 27 16.32 -19.91 -19.59
CA PHE A 27 17.08 -19.13 -18.62
C PHE A 27 17.43 -17.78 -19.24
N LEU A 28 16.77 -16.72 -18.79
CA LEU A 28 17.04 -15.36 -19.23
C LEU A 28 17.65 -14.57 -18.06
N GLY A 29 18.86 -14.06 -18.27
CA GLY A 29 19.50 -13.09 -17.39
C GLY A 29 18.67 -11.82 -17.23
N SER A 30 19.05 -10.98 -16.28
CA SER A 30 18.42 -9.70 -15.90
C SER A 30 17.95 -8.84 -17.10
N ASN A 31 18.67 -8.85 -18.22
CA ASN A 31 18.39 -8.04 -19.41
C ASN A 31 17.10 -8.35 -20.18
N ASN A 32 16.45 -9.50 -19.96
CA ASN A 32 15.22 -9.87 -20.69
C ASN A 32 14.01 -10.13 -19.78
N PHE A 33 14.05 -9.66 -18.53
CA PHE A 33 12.93 -9.84 -17.61
C PHE A 33 11.70 -9.02 -18.01
N VAL A 34 10.56 -9.69 -18.19
CA VAL A 34 9.28 -9.06 -18.54
C VAL A 34 8.28 -9.20 -17.41
N TRP A 35 7.75 -8.07 -16.95
CA TRP A 35 6.75 -8.04 -15.90
C TRP A 35 5.39 -8.57 -16.35
N THR A 36 5.01 -9.73 -15.83
CA THR A 36 3.68 -10.32 -16.00
C THR A 36 2.65 -9.68 -15.06
N LYS A 37 1.36 -9.92 -15.33
CA LYS A 37 0.24 -9.39 -14.52
C LYS A 37 0.20 -9.90 -13.06
N PRO A 38 0.40 -11.20 -12.77
CA PRO A 38 0.28 -11.72 -11.41
C PRO A 38 1.14 -11.01 -10.33
N PRO A 39 2.45 -10.78 -10.51
CA PRO A 39 3.24 -10.07 -9.51
C PRO A 39 2.84 -8.60 -9.37
N LYS A 40 2.44 -7.94 -10.46
CA LYS A 40 1.92 -6.57 -10.41
C LYS A 40 0.63 -6.50 -9.57
N ASP A 41 -0.28 -7.44 -9.75
CA ASP A 41 -1.54 -7.50 -8.99
C ASP A 41 -1.28 -7.84 -7.52
N TYR A 42 -0.34 -8.74 -7.23
CA TYR A 42 0.11 -8.98 -5.86
C TYR A 42 0.63 -7.70 -5.20
N ILE A 43 1.51 -6.95 -5.88
CA ILE A 43 2.06 -5.69 -5.36
C ILE A 43 0.93 -4.69 -5.08
N ARG A 44 -0.07 -4.56 -5.97
CA ARG A 44 -1.21 -3.66 -5.75
C ARG A 44 -2.02 -4.04 -4.51
N ILE A 45 -2.41 -5.30 -4.38
CA ILE A 45 -3.21 -5.79 -3.23
C ILE A 45 -2.45 -5.56 -1.93
N MET A 46 -1.16 -5.91 -1.91
CA MET A 46 -0.28 -5.69 -0.76
C MET A 46 -0.17 -4.19 -0.42
N LEU A 47 -0.01 -3.32 -1.42
CA LEU A 47 0.03 -1.88 -1.19
C LEU A 47 -1.28 -1.35 -0.60
N HIS A 48 -2.45 -1.83 -1.03
CA HIS A 48 -3.74 -1.39 -0.46
C HIS A 48 -3.80 -1.65 1.05
N GLN A 49 -3.30 -2.80 1.50
CA GLN A 49 -3.19 -3.13 2.92
C GLN A 49 -2.18 -2.23 3.64
N LEU A 50 -1.04 -1.92 3.00
CA LEU A 50 -0.06 -1.00 3.58
C LEU A 50 -0.61 0.43 3.69
N PHE A 51 -1.38 0.93 2.72
CA PHE A 51 -1.98 2.28 2.74
C PHE A 51 -2.84 2.52 3.98
N ILE A 52 -3.55 1.48 4.44
CA ILE A 52 -4.41 1.55 5.63
C ILE A 52 -3.70 1.14 6.93
N SER A 53 -2.43 0.73 6.86
CA SER A 53 -1.68 0.27 8.01
C SER A 53 -1.39 1.42 8.99
N PRO A 54 -1.59 1.21 10.30
CA PRO A 54 -1.25 2.22 11.31
C PRO A 54 0.25 2.47 11.42
N ASN A 55 1.09 1.59 10.89
CA ASN A 55 2.55 1.61 11.09
C ASN A 55 3.32 2.36 10.00
N VAL A 56 2.66 2.80 8.92
CA VAL A 56 3.34 3.55 7.86
C VAL A 56 3.77 4.92 8.37
N GLU A 57 5.05 5.24 8.25
CA GLU A 57 5.62 6.51 8.71
C GLU A 57 5.69 7.55 7.59
N SER A 58 5.75 7.10 6.34
CA SER A 58 5.77 7.98 5.18
C SER A 58 5.20 7.28 3.94
N TYR A 59 4.51 8.05 3.10
CA TYR A 59 3.95 7.61 1.81
C TYR A 59 4.87 7.89 0.62
N THR A 60 5.85 8.79 0.76
CA THR A 60 6.76 9.20 -0.32
C THR A 60 8.23 9.25 0.06
N LYS A 61 8.58 9.72 1.26
CA LYS A 61 9.95 9.93 1.69
C LYS A 61 10.61 8.63 2.17
N GLY A 62 11.88 8.45 1.80
CA GLY A 62 12.75 7.42 2.36
C GLY A 62 13.53 7.89 3.59
N THR A 63 13.58 9.21 3.83
CA THR A 63 14.30 9.84 4.93
C THR A 63 13.46 10.94 5.60
N ASP A 64 13.69 11.18 6.88
CA ASP A 64 13.05 12.24 7.65
C ASP A 64 13.77 13.60 7.50
N SER A 65 13.30 14.65 8.20
CA SER A 65 13.92 15.97 8.13
C SER A 65 15.37 15.99 8.63
N ASP A 66 15.74 15.01 9.44
CA ASP A 66 17.05 14.90 10.09
C ASP A 66 17.97 13.94 9.27
N SER A 67 17.59 13.65 8.02
CA SER A 67 18.28 12.74 7.10
C SER A 67 18.38 11.28 7.57
N ARG A 68 17.56 10.88 8.54
CA ARG A 68 17.52 9.49 9.02
C ARG A 68 16.61 8.66 8.14
N VAL A 69 17.01 7.41 7.87
CA VAL A 69 16.21 6.48 7.07
C VAL A 69 14.89 6.16 7.78
N ILE A 70 13.78 6.32 7.06
CA ILE A 70 12.44 5.97 7.53
C ILE A 70 12.24 4.46 7.26
N GLY A 71 12.42 3.64 8.30
CA GLY A 71 12.27 2.19 8.21
C GLY A 71 10.89 1.74 7.72
N ASN A 72 9.84 2.49 8.07
CA ASN A 72 8.45 2.17 7.72
C ASN A 72 7.87 3.10 6.64
N SER A 73 8.67 3.50 5.65
CA SER A 73 8.12 4.12 4.44
C SER A 73 7.31 3.09 3.65
N LEU A 74 6.30 3.51 2.88
CA LEU A 74 5.53 2.59 2.04
C LEU A 74 6.43 1.78 1.09
N PHE A 75 7.45 2.43 0.54
CA PHE A 75 8.39 1.75 -0.36
C PHE A 75 9.20 0.69 0.39
N SER A 76 9.76 1.03 1.55
CA SER A 76 10.52 0.10 2.39
C SER A 76 9.66 -1.10 2.81
N LEU A 77 8.42 -0.85 3.23
CA LEU A 77 7.49 -1.91 3.63
C LEU A 77 7.09 -2.82 2.45
N ALA A 78 6.90 -2.25 1.26
CA ALA A 78 6.60 -3.01 0.05
C ALA A 78 7.78 -3.88 -0.39
N MET A 79 9.00 -3.33 -0.39
CA MET A 79 10.21 -4.07 -0.74
C MET A 79 10.49 -5.20 0.26
N ASN A 80 10.36 -4.94 1.57
CA ASN A 80 10.50 -5.95 2.60
C ASN A 80 9.47 -7.08 2.42
N ASN A 81 8.21 -6.75 2.10
CA ASN A 81 7.18 -7.75 1.80
C ASN A 81 7.55 -8.63 0.60
N LEU A 82 8.16 -8.07 -0.45
CA LEU A 82 8.61 -8.82 -1.62
C LEU A 82 9.83 -9.70 -1.31
N GLN A 83 10.79 -9.18 -0.53
CA GLN A 83 11.97 -9.94 -0.11
C GLN A 83 11.59 -11.18 0.71
N ASN A 84 10.60 -11.04 1.60
CA ASN A 84 10.11 -12.12 2.46
C ASN A 84 9.13 -13.09 1.77
N ARG A 85 8.89 -12.96 0.46
CA ARG A 85 8.09 -13.96 -0.28
C ARG A 85 8.79 -15.31 -0.37
N PRO A 86 8.02 -16.41 -0.44
CA PRO A 86 8.58 -17.74 -0.69
C PRO A 86 9.51 -17.75 -1.91
N LYS A 87 10.61 -18.49 -1.82
CA LYS A 87 11.64 -18.54 -2.86
C LYS A 87 11.06 -19.01 -4.19
N GLU A 88 10.12 -19.95 -4.16
CA GLU A 88 9.40 -20.48 -5.31
C GLU A 88 8.60 -19.38 -6.01
N TRP A 89 7.92 -18.53 -5.24
CA TRP A 89 7.17 -17.40 -5.77
C TRP A 89 8.11 -16.37 -6.41
N LYS A 90 9.23 -16.04 -5.74
CA LYS A 90 10.22 -15.10 -6.26
C LYS A 90 10.84 -15.62 -7.57
N ASN A 91 11.26 -16.88 -7.62
CA ASN A 91 11.82 -17.50 -8.82
C ASN A 91 10.83 -17.54 -9.99
N LYS A 92 9.53 -17.69 -9.71
CA LYS A 92 8.49 -17.75 -10.74
C LYS A 92 8.13 -16.38 -11.31
N TYR A 93 8.21 -15.31 -10.51
CA TYR A 93 7.59 -14.03 -10.85
C TYR A 93 8.52 -12.81 -10.80
N LEU A 94 9.72 -12.92 -10.23
CA LEU A 94 10.72 -11.87 -10.16
C LEU A 94 11.95 -12.25 -11.00
N PRO A 95 12.85 -11.30 -11.33
CA PRO A 95 14.10 -11.65 -12.01
C PRO A 95 14.86 -12.70 -11.21
N ILE A 96 15.44 -13.71 -11.87
CA ILE A 96 16.11 -14.82 -11.18
C ILE A 96 17.26 -14.33 -10.27
N SER A 97 17.95 -13.29 -10.74
CA SER A 97 19.01 -12.55 -10.06
C SER A 97 18.54 -11.78 -8.81
N PHE A 98 17.24 -11.57 -8.64
CA PHE A 98 16.68 -10.93 -7.43
C PHE A 98 16.86 -11.83 -6.20
N CYS A 99 16.71 -13.15 -6.37
CA CYS A 99 16.97 -14.11 -5.29
C CYS A 99 18.46 -14.24 -4.92
N LYS A 100 19.35 -13.74 -5.78
CA LYS A 100 20.80 -13.70 -5.56
C LYS A 100 21.28 -12.35 -5.03
N GLU A 101 20.35 -11.44 -4.71
CA GLU A 101 20.64 -10.09 -4.22
C GLU A 101 21.49 -9.25 -5.20
N GLU A 102 21.38 -9.52 -6.50
CA GLU A 102 22.10 -8.77 -7.52
C GLU A 102 21.49 -7.37 -7.69
N ASN A 103 22.35 -6.33 -7.65
CA ASN A 103 21.95 -4.92 -7.68
C ASN A 103 21.02 -4.56 -8.86
N GLU A 104 21.30 -5.11 -10.04
CA GLU A 104 20.51 -4.83 -11.25
C GLU A 104 19.07 -5.35 -11.11
N ALA A 105 18.91 -6.59 -10.64
CA ALA A 105 17.59 -7.17 -10.40
C ALA A 105 16.82 -6.44 -9.31
N HIS A 106 17.52 -6.01 -8.24
CA HIS A 106 16.95 -5.15 -7.21
C HIS A 106 16.48 -3.81 -7.77
N SER A 107 17.25 -3.20 -8.68
CA SER A 107 16.88 -1.95 -9.35
C SER A 107 15.61 -2.14 -10.20
N ILE A 108 15.54 -3.19 -11.03
CA ILE A 108 14.36 -3.51 -11.85
C ILE A 108 13.10 -3.66 -10.99
N VAL A 109 13.20 -4.40 -9.88
CA VAL A 109 12.08 -4.57 -8.94
C VAL A 109 11.71 -3.26 -8.24
N SER A 110 12.70 -2.51 -7.78
CA SER A 110 12.49 -1.23 -7.09
C SER A 110 11.79 -0.22 -7.99
N THR A 111 12.22 -0.08 -9.24
CA THR A 111 11.61 0.83 -10.23
C THR A 111 10.16 0.47 -10.48
N GLU A 112 9.84 -0.82 -10.64
CA GLU A 112 8.46 -1.24 -10.87
C GLU A 112 7.58 -1.01 -9.65
N VAL A 113 8.07 -1.31 -8.45
CA VAL A 113 7.36 -1.05 -7.19
C VAL A 113 7.08 0.44 -7.05
N GLN A 114 8.06 1.32 -7.30
CA GLN A 114 7.86 2.77 -7.27
C GLN A 114 6.80 3.23 -8.30
N ARG A 115 6.82 2.67 -9.50
CA ARG A 115 5.84 2.96 -10.55
C ARG A 115 4.42 2.60 -10.11
N ILE A 116 4.22 1.39 -9.58
CA ILE A 116 2.92 0.93 -9.07
C ILE A 116 2.49 1.80 -7.88
N LEU A 117 3.38 2.05 -6.93
CA LEU A 117 3.11 2.84 -5.73
C LEU A 117 2.67 4.27 -6.09
N LYS A 118 3.28 4.91 -7.11
CA LYS A 118 2.82 6.21 -7.63
C LYS A 118 1.38 6.16 -8.15
N GLN A 119 1.02 5.09 -8.87
CA GLN A 119 -0.34 4.90 -9.39
C GLN A 119 -1.33 4.67 -8.24
N GLU A 120 -1.01 3.76 -7.32
CA GLU A 120 -1.89 3.38 -6.21
C GLU A 120 -2.06 4.51 -5.19
N ARG A 121 -1.06 5.39 -5.01
CA ARG A 121 -1.24 6.64 -4.26
C ARG A 121 -2.38 7.47 -4.85
N ASN A 122 -2.37 7.69 -6.17
CA ASN A 122 -3.45 8.47 -6.80
C ASN A 122 -4.82 7.80 -6.66
N VAL A 123 -4.88 6.47 -6.73
CA VAL A 123 -6.11 5.71 -6.46
C VAL A 123 -6.56 5.92 -5.01
N PHE A 124 -5.66 5.73 -4.05
CA PHE A 124 -5.95 5.89 -2.62
C PHE A 124 -6.42 7.31 -2.29
N LYS A 125 -5.80 8.35 -2.87
CA LYS A 125 -6.25 9.74 -2.74
C LYS A 125 -7.74 9.89 -3.08
N LYS A 126 -8.17 9.33 -4.22
CA LYS A 126 -9.57 9.38 -4.64
C LYS A 126 -10.47 8.63 -3.65
N LYS A 127 -10.01 7.50 -3.10
CA LYS A 127 -10.75 6.74 -2.08
C LYS A 127 -10.91 7.52 -0.78
N ILE A 128 -9.85 8.19 -0.31
CA ILE A 128 -9.91 9.01 0.90
C ILE A 128 -10.83 10.23 0.71
N LEU A 129 -10.89 10.78 -0.51
CA LEU A 129 -11.74 11.93 -0.87
C LEU A 129 -13.13 11.54 -1.38
N LYS A 130 -13.59 10.32 -1.08
CA LYS A 130 -14.93 9.85 -1.46
C LYS A 130 -16.02 10.87 -1.10
N ASN A 131 -16.83 11.23 -2.09
CA ASN A 131 -17.94 12.19 -1.99
C ASN A 131 -17.49 13.63 -1.63
N ILE A 132 -16.22 13.99 -1.83
CA ILE A 132 -15.71 15.36 -1.68
C ILE A 132 -15.35 15.95 -3.05
N LEU A 133 -14.88 15.13 -3.99
CA LEU A 133 -14.49 15.61 -5.31
C LEU A 133 -15.74 15.99 -6.11
N LEU A 134 -15.83 17.25 -6.54
CA LEU A 134 -16.96 17.76 -7.33
C LEU A 134 -17.14 17.04 -8.68
N GLN A 135 -16.09 16.35 -9.15
CA GLN A 135 -16.08 15.56 -10.37
C GLN A 135 -16.60 14.12 -10.18
N ASP A 136 -16.93 13.72 -8.93
CA ASP A 136 -17.54 12.42 -8.69
C ASP A 136 -18.94 12.39 -9.32
N LYS A 137 -19.32 11.23 -9.88
CA LYS A 137 -20.54 11.03 -10.66
C LYS A 137 -21.86 11.32 -9.92
N ASN A 138 -21.80 11.61 -8.62
CA ASN A 138 -22.99 11.79 -7.79
C ASN A 138 -22.74 12.84 -6.68
N PRO A 139 -22.84 14.14 -6.99
CA PRO A 139 -22.49 15.23 -6.07
C PRO A 139 -23.43 15.35 -4.86
N GLU A 140 -24.59 14.69 -4.89
CA GLU A 140 -25.60 14.72 -3.82
C GLU A 140 -25.35 13.70 -2.71
N GLN A 141 -24.37 12.81 -2.88
CA GLN A 141 -24.07 11.80 -1.86
C GLN A 141 -23.44 12.45 -0.62
N PRO A 142 -23.88 12.07 0.60
CA PRO A 142 -23.34 12.67 1.82
C PRO A 142 -21.85 12.37 1.98
N ILE A 143 -21.11 13.33 2.52
CA ILE A 143 -19.71 13.14 2.92
C ILE A 143 -19.70 12.08 4.04
N PRO A 144 -19.03 10.93 3.86
CA PRO A 144 -19.04 9.86 4.86
C PRO A 144 -18.40 10.31 6.17
N ARG A 145 -18.99 9.89 7.29
CA ARG A 145 -18.37 10.01 8.61
C ARG A 145 -17.07 9.21 8.65
N LEU A 146 -16.16 9.56 9.57
CA LEU A 146 -14.84 8.94 9.63
C LEU A 146 -14.88 7.41 9.81
N ILE A 147 -15.86 6.90 10.58
CA ILE A 147 -16.07 5.46 10.75
C ILE A 147 -16.58 4.76 9.47
N GLU A 148 -17.43 5.42 8.69
CA GLU A 148 -17.95 4.91 7.40
C GLU A 148 -16.85 4.91 6.35
N LEU A 149 -16.03 5.98 6.33
CA LEU A 149 -14.83 6.03 5.51
C LEU A 149 -13.86 4.90 5.90
N THR A 150 -13.67 4.66 7.19
CA THR A 150 -12.80 3.58 7.66
C THR A 150 -13.29 2.22 7.17
N LYS A 151 -14.59 1.93 7.31
CA LYS A 151 -15.20 0.73 6.73
C LYS A 151 -14.90 0.61 5.24
N PHE A 152 -15.17 1.67 4.48
CA PHE A 152 -14.94 1.69 3.04
C PHE A 152 -13.48 1.45 2.65
N LEU A 153 -12.52 2.05 3.37
CA LEU A 153 -11.09 1.84 3.11
C LEU A 153 -10.62 0.44 3.49
N LEU A 154 -11.17 -0.12 4.58
CA LEU A 154 -10.91 -1.51 4.99
C LEU A 154 -11.41 -2.50 3.94
N GLU A 155 -12.63 -2.32 3.44
CA GLU A 155 -13.20 -3.16 2.38
C GLU A 155 -12.46 -2.98 1.06
N TRP A 156 -12.03 -1.76 0.73
CA TRP A 156 -11.22 -1.50 -0.47
C TRP A 156 -9.87 -2.22 -0.43
N ALA A 157 -9.24 -2.30 0.75
CA ALA A 157 -7.95 -2.95 0.92
C ALA A 157 -8.03 -4.47 1.14
N ALA A 158 -9.23 -5.00 1.32
CA ALA A 158 -9.46 -6.42 1.53
C ALA A 158 -9.59 -7.18 0.20
N PRO A 159 -9.46 -8.51 0.21
CA PRO A 159 -9.81 -9.35 -0.94
C PRO A 159 -11.23 -9.04 -1.44
N LYS A 160 -11.46 -9.23 -2.74
CA LYS A 160 -12.79 -9.02 -3.34
C LYS A 160 -13.83 -9.88 -2.62
N GLY A 161 -14.96 -9.27 -2.28
CA GLY A 161 -16.06 -9.93 -1.57
C GLY A 161 -15.94 -9.90 -0.05
N THR A 162 -14.83 -9.41 0.52
CA THR A 162 -14.75 -9.15 1.96
C THR A 162 -15.59 -7.94 2.33
N SER A 163 -16.51 -8.12 3.29
CA SER A 163 -17.21 -7.03 3.96
C SER A 163 -16.95 -7.10 5.46
N TYR A 164 -16.84 -5.94 6.10
CA TYR A 164 -16.65 -5.86 7.54
C TYR A 164 -17.97 -5.53 8.22
N SER A 165 -18.31 -6.28 9.25
CA SER A 165 -19.43 -5.95 10.15
C SER A 165 -19.17 -4.64 10.89
N ASN A 166 -20.24 -3.99 11.35
CA ASN A 166 -20.11 -2.74 12.12
C ASN A 166 -19.31 -2.95 13.42
N LYS A 167 -19.34 -4.16 14.00
CA LYS A 167 -18.58 -4.49 15.20
C LYS A 167 -17.07 -4.55 14.89
N GLU A 168 -16.67 -5.26 13.84
CA GLU A 168 -15.26 -5.35 13.43
C GLU A 168 -14.68 -4.00 13.04
N VAL A 169 -15.46 -3.18 12.33
CA VAL A 169 -15.05 -1.81 12.00
C VAL A 169 -14.87 -1.00 13.28
N LYS A 170 -15.82 -1.05 14.23
CA LYS A 170 -15.68 -0.35 15.51
C LYS A 170 -14.46 -0.80 16.27
N ASP A 171 -14.19 -2.10 16.33
CA ASP A 171 -13.03 -2.65 17.04
C ASP A 171 -11.70 -2.21 16.40
N LYS A 172 -11.61 -2.22 15.06
CA LYS A 172 -10.44 -1.63 14.36
C LYS A 172 -10.38 -0.11 14.56
N PHE A 173 -11.52 0.58 14.55
CA PHE A 173 -11.62 2.02 14.73
C PHE A 173 -11.27 2.47 16.15
N LYS A 174 -11.42 1.61 17.19
CA LYS A 174 -10.93 1.89 18.56
C LYS A 174 -9.44 2.23 18.59
N ASN A 175 -8.66 1.79 17.59
CA ASN A 175 -7.28 2.23 17.43
C ASN A 175 -7.24 3.72 17.04
N ILE A 176 -6.98 4.57 18.03
CA ILE A 176 -6.88 6.03 17.86
C ILE A 176 -5.87 6.45 16.78
N LYS A 177 -4.83 5.64 16.51
CA LYS A 177 -3.87 5.92 15.44
C LYS A 177 -4.53 5.88 14.07
N ILE A 178 -5.43 4.91 13.85
CA ILE A 178 -6.18 4.78 12.58
C ILE A 178 -7.09 5.99 12.40
N GLN A 179 -7.84 6.37 13.44
CA GLN A 179 -8.75 7.53 13.38
C GLN A 179 -7.98 8.81 13.01
N ARG A 180 -6.94 9.14 13.77
CA ARG A 180 -6.13 10.35 13.56
C ARG A 180 -5.49 10.34 12.18
N ARG A 181 -4.97 9.20 11.74
CA ARG A 181 -4.36 9.04 10.42
C ARG A 181 -5.36 9.30 9.31
N PHE A 182 -6.52 8.67 9.34
CA PHE A 182 -7.51 8.82 8.26
C PHE A 182 -8.13 10.21 8.23
N ALA A 183 -8.36 10.82 9.40
CA ALA A 183 -8.77 12.22 9.49
C ALA A 183 -7.71 13.14 8.87
N LEU A 184 -6.43 12.98 9.26
CA LEU A 184 -5.32 13.75 8.73
C LEU A 184 -5.20 13.60 7.20
N LEU A 185 -5.20 12.37 6.70
CA LEU A 185 -5.12 12.08 5.27
C LEU A 185 -6.23 12.81 4.50
N ARG A 186 -7.45 12.79 5.02
CA ARG A 186 -8.61 13.40 4.38
C ARG A 186 -8.50 14.92 4.35
N VAL A 187 -8.14 15.54 5.48
CA VAL A 187 -7.97 17.00 5.56
C VAL A 187 -6.83 17.48 4.66
N CYS A 188 -5.66 16.85 4.73
CA CYS A 188 -4.52 17.22 3.89
C CYS A 188 -4.81 17.02 2.40
N ALA A 189 -5.45 15.91 2.02
CA ALA A 189 -5.80 15.65 0.63
C ALA A 189 -6.84 16.64 0.10
N ALA A 190 -7.84 17.03 0.92
CA ALA A 190 -8.85 18.01 0.54
C ALA A 190 -8.23 19.40 0.40
N ASN A 191 -7.47 19.86 1.39
CA ASN A 191 -6.79 21.15 1.36
C ASN A 191 -5.87 21.28 0.14
N GLN A 192 -5.13 20.23 -0.20
CA GLN A 192 -4.27 20.23 -1.37
C GLN A 192 -5.07 20.24 -2.69
N HIS A 193 -6.19 19.50 -2.75
CA HIS A 193 -7.04 19.48 -3.93
C HIS A 193 -7.66 20.86 -4.24
N PHE A 194 -8.14 21.57 -3.21
CA PHE A 194 -8.87 22.83 -3.39
C PHE A 194 -8.00 24.08 -3.34
N CYS A 195 -6.89 24.08 -2.59
CA CYS A 195 -6.17 25.33 -2.30
C CYS A 195 -4.81 25.45 -3.00
N ASN A 196 -4.17 24.35 -3.39
CA ASN A 196 -2.75 24.37 -3.78
C ASN A 196 -2.40 23.53 -5.02
N HIS A 197 -3.32 22.70 -5.52
CA HIS A 197 -3.16 21.82 -6.71
C HIS A 197 -1.94 20.87 -6.72
N GLU A 198 -1.11 20.84 -5.68
CA GLU A 198 0.04 19.94 -5.54
C GLU A 198 -0.38 18.53 -5.09
N ALA A 199 0.55 17.58 -5.22
CA ALA A 199 0.38 16.25 -4.65
C ALA A 199 0.30 16.34 -3.12
N PRO A 200 -0.66 15.67 -2.45
CA PRO A 200 -0.85 15.83 -1.01
C PRO A 200 0.21 15.13 -0.14
N TRP A 201 0.94 14.19 -0.72
CA TRP A 201 1.81 13.27 0.03
C TRP A 201 2.96 13.93 0.79
N PRO A 202 3.69 14.92 0.25
CA PRO A 202 4.78 15.55 1.00
C PRO A 202 4.29 16.23 2.29
N LYS A 203 3.15 16.94 2.23
CA LYS A 203 2.54 17.58 3.42
C LYS A 203 1.99 16.55 4.40
N ILE A 204 1.44 15.43 3.90
CA ILE A 204 1.03 14.31 4.76
C ILE A 204 2.24 13.74 5.51
N ASP A 205 3.35 13.51 4.81
CA ASP A 205 4.56 12.94 5.39
C ASP A 205 5.19 13.86 6.45
N GLU A 206 5.24 15.17 6.18
CA GLU A 206 5.67 16.18 7.15
C GLU A 206 4.81 16.15 8.42
N GLN A 207 3.49 16.11 8.26
CA GLN A 207 2.60 16.10 9.42
C GLN A 207 2.66 14.79 10.20
N LEU A 208 2.87 13.65 9.53
CA LEU A 208 3.14 12.37 10.21
C LEU A 208 4.44 12.42 11.02
N GLU A 209 5.48 13.04 10.48
CA GLU A 209 6.75 13.24 11.17
C GLU A 209 6.58 14.11 12.42
N ILE A 210 5.87 15.25 12.31
CA ILE A 210 5.56 16.14 13.44
C ILE A 210 4.80 15.37 14.53
N LEU A 211 3.78 14.58 14.16
CA LEU A 211 3.01 13.79 15.11
C LEU A 211 3.86 12.71 15.80
N LYS A 212 4.81 12.09 15.08
CA LYS A 212 5.77 11.15 15.65
C LYS A 212 6.70 11.84 16.64
N LYS A 213 7.28 12.99 16.28
CA LYS A 213 8.17 13.79 17.14
C LYS A 213 7.45 14.29 18.41
N LYS A 214 6.20 14.74 18.31
CA LYS A 214 5.38 15.12 19.48
C LYS A 214 5.14 13.95 20.43
N LYS A 215 4.93 12.73 19.91
CA LYS A 215 4.76 11.53 20.74
C LYS A 215 6.05 11.17 21.50
N LEU A 216 7.22 11.30 20.87
CA LEU A 216 8.52 11.06 21.50
C LEU A 216 8.85 12.07 22.62
N ARG A 217 8.13 13.20 22.67
CA ARG A 217 8.33 14.29 23.65
C ARG A 217 7.32 14.27 24.81
N LEU A 218 6.38 13.32 24.83
CA LEU A 218 5.46 13.15 25.96
C LEU A 218 6.08 12.13 26.93
N PRO A 219 6.26 12.48 28.22
CA PRO A 219 6.86 11.62 29.24
C PRO A 219 6.02 10.36 29.52
#